data_AF-A0A5E4G4K2-F1
#
_entry.id   AF-A0A5E4G4K2-F1
#
_cell.length_a   1.000
_cell.length_b   1.000
_cell.length_c   1.000
_cell.angle_alpha   90.00
_cell.angle_beta   90.00
_cell.angle_gamma   90.00
#
_symmetry.space_group_name_H-M   'P 1'
#
loop_
_entity.id
_entity.type
_entity.pdbx_description
1 polymer ?
#
loop_
_entity_poly.entity_id
_entity_poly.type
_entity_poly.pdbx_seq_one_letter_code
_entity_poly.pdbx_strand_id
1 'polypeptide(L)'
;DLDFQKFRIPILRCDWIDNILGLVVDELGFTLVDLSKIGHRNDQFVMASQVKKVFFVDDPMHRGWSVVLSMPNREYNDVIGAEVLGDIRIE
;
A
#
# COMPACT_ATOMS: atom_id res chain seq x y z
N ASP A 1 -18.23 -3.13 7.75
CA ASP A 1 -18.23 -4.54 7.29
C ASP A 1 -19.61 -4.86 6.71
N LEU A 2 -19.72 -5.86 5.84
CA LEU A 2 -21.00 -6.32 5.27
C LEU A 2 -21.54 -7.47 6.11
N ASP A 3 -22.75 -7.33 6.65
CA ASP A 3 -23.36 -8.31 7.55
C ASP A 3 -24.45 -9.12 6.82
N PHE A 4 -24.20 -10.42 6.64
CA PHE A 4 -25.11 -11.35 5.98
C PHE A 4 -25.87 -12.25 6.97
N GLN A 5 -25.98 -11.85 8.25
CA GLN A 5 -26.60 -12.59 9.36
C GLN A 5 -25.87 -13.89 9.77
N LYS A 6 -25.34 -14.64 8.80
CA LYS A 6 -24.56 -15.89 9.03
C LYS A 6 -23.07 -15.66 9.18
N PHE A 7 -22.55 -14.60 8.54
CA PHE A 7 -21.15 -14.21 8.58
C PHE A 7 -21.01 -12.75 8.21
N ARG A 8 -19.86 -12.17 8.56
CA ARG A 8 -19.52 -10.76 8.29
C ARG A 8 -18.28 -10.70 7.41
N ILE A 9 -18.31 -9.88 6.36
CA ILE A 9 -17.16 -9.65 5.48
C ILE A 9 -16.52 -8.30 5.85
N PRO A 10 -15.25 -8.25 6.28
CA PRO A 10 -14.57 -7.00 6.54
C PRO A 10 -14.39 -6.23 5.23
N ILE A 11 -14.91 -5.01 5.20
CA ILE A 11 -14.71 -4.04 4.12
C ILE A 11 -14.00 -2.82 4.69
N LEU A 12 -13.05 -2.31 3.92
CA LEU A 12 -12.28 -1.12 4.24
C LEU A 12 -12.76 0.01 3.34
N ARG A 13 -12.90 1.19 3.91
CA ARG A 13 -13.04 2.40 3.10
C ARG A 13 -11.66 2.83 2.62
N CYS A 14 -11.50 3.11 1.33
CA CYS A 14 -10.25 3.60 0.76
C CYS A 14 -10.49 4.75 -0.21
N ASP A 15 -9.45 5.56 -0.39
CA ASP A 15 -9.34 6.48 -1.51
C ASP A 15 -8.52 5.79 -2.60
N TRP A 16 -9.04 5.74 -3.83
CA TRP A 16 -8.31 5.20 -4.96
C TRP A 16 -7.42 6.26 -5.57
N ILE A 17 -6.20 5.87 -5.91
CA ILE A 17 -5.34 6.69 -6.74
C ILE A 17 -5.83 6.60 -8.19
N ASP A 18 -5.83 7.74 -8.88
CA ASP A 18 -6.08 7.82 -10.31
C ASP A 18 -5.00 7.05 -11.07
N ASN A 19 -5.39 6.03 -11.82
CA ASN A 19 -4.45 5.13 -12.50
C ASN A 19 -3.82 5.73 -13.77
N ILE A 20 -4.28 6.91 -14.22
CA ILE A 20 -3.74 7.61 -15.39
C ILE A 20 -2.79 8.72 -14.95
N LEU A 21 -3.17 9.50 -13.94
CA LEU A 21 -2.44 10.70 -13.51
C LEU A 21 -1.67 10.51 -12.20
N GLY A 22 -2.07 9.54 -11.38
CA GLY A 22 -1.55 9.34 -10.04
C GLY A 22 -0.60 8.15 -9.91
N LEU A 23 -0.28 7.44 -10.99
CA LEU A 23 0.56 6.26 -10.97
C LEU A 23 1.53 6.24 -12.15
N VAL A 24 2.79 5.97 -11.86
CA VAL A 24 3.83 5.74 -12.87
C VAL A 24 4.78 4.65 -12.40
N VAL A 25 5.37 3.90 -13.32
CA VAL A 25 6.48 3.00 -13.04
C VAL A 25 7.72 3.59 -13.67
N ASP A 26 8.76 3.80 -12.87
CA ASP A 26 10.01 4.39 -13.34
C ASP A 26 10.89 3.39 -14.12
N GLU A 27 12.02 3.87 -14.62
CA GLU A 27 12.98 3.07 -15.40
C GLU A 27 13.65 1.96 -14.57
N LEU A 28 13.65 2.09 -13.24
CA LEU A 28 14.18 1.11 -12.30
C LEU A 28 13.13 0.08 -11.87
N GLY A 29 11.87 0.25 -12.30
CA GLY A 29 10.74 -0.63 -11.99
C GLY A 29 10.05 -0.30 -10.66
N PHE A 30 10.34 0.85 -10.04
CA PHE A 30 9.60 1.31 -8.87
C PHE A 30 8.26 1.89 -9.28
N THR A 31 7.21 1.50 -8.56
CA THR A 31 5.91 2.16 -8.65
C THR A 31 5.94 3.44 -7.83
N LEU A 32 5.67 4.56 -8.49
CA LEU A 32 5.51 5.88 -7.89
C LEU A 32 4.03 6.25 -7.92
N VAL A 33 3.56 6.86 -6.82
CA VAL A 33 2.19 7.35 -6.70
C VAL A 33 2.15 8.81 -6.27
N ASP A 34 1.24 9.59 -6.86
CA ASP A 34 0.88 10.92 -6.37
C ASP A 34 -0.41 10.79 -5.54
N LEU A 35 -0.25 10.83 -4.21
CA LEU A 35 -1.34 10.67 -3.25
C LEU A 35 -2.38 11.81 -3.32
N SER A 36 -2.11 12.91 -4.03
CA SER A 36 -3.07 13.98 -4.26
C SER A 36 -4.06 13.68 -5.39
N LYS A 37 -3.73 12.73 -6.28
CA LYS A 37 -4.54 12.36 -7.44
C LYS A 37 -5.54 11.27 -7.08
N ILE A 38 -6.61 11.66 -6.38
CA ILE A 38 -7.68 10.74 -6.01
C ILE A 38 -8.65 10.53 -7.18
N GLY A 39 -8.71 9.28 -7.66
CA GLY A 39 -9.65 8.77 -8.66
C GLY A 39 -10.82 8.00 -8.03
N HIS A 40 -11.68 7.43 -8.90
CA HIS A 40 -12.77 6.50 -8.53
C HIS A 40 -13.60 6.88 -7.29
N ARG A 41 -13.93 8.17 -7.10
CA ARG A 41 -14.60 8.69 -5.88
C ARG A 41 -15.95 8.04 -5.52
N ASN A 42 -16.61 7.42 -6.50
CA ASN A 42 -17.89 6.74 -6.31
C ASN A 42 -17.74 5.26 -5.90
N ASP A 43 -16.53 4.71 -5.94
CA ASP A 43 -16.20 3.36 -5.50
C ASP A 43 -15.23 3.49 -4.32
N GLN A 44 -15.69 3.40 -3.08
CA GLN A 44 -14.85 3.70 -1.90
C GLN A 44 -14.61 2.49 -1.01
N PHE A 45 -15.02 1.30 -1.42
CA PHE A 45 -15.00 0.12 -0.55
C PHE A 45 -14.29 -1.04 -1.20
N VAL A 46 -13.38 -1.65 -0.45
CA VAL A 46 -12.64 -2.86 -0.87
C VAL A 46 -12.74 -3.91 0.22
N MET A 47 -12.78 -5.20 -0.16
CA MET A 47 -12.71 -6.28 0.83
C MET A 47 -11.31 -6.34 1.42
N ALA A 48 -11.20 -6.52 2.74
CA ALA A 48 -9.90 -6.60 3.40
C ALA A 48 -9.03 -7.75 2.87
N SER A 49 -9.64 -8.82 2.37
CA SER A 49 -8.95 -9.97 1.76
C SER A 49 -8.34 -9.68 0.38
N GLN A 50 -8.75 -8.59 -0.29
CA GLN A 50 -8.27 -8.22 -1.62
C GLN A 50 -7.12 -7.22 -1.59
N VAL A 51 -6.80 -6.66 -0.43
CA VAL A 51 -5.74 -5.66 -0.29
C VAL A 51 -4.48 -6.25 0.32
N LYS A 52 -3.33 -5.65 -0.03
CA LYS A 52 -2.05 -5.92 0.62
C LYS A 52 -1.57 -4.64 1.29
N LYS A 53 -0.89 -4.79 2.43
CA LYS A 53 -0.26 -3.66 3.11
C LYS A 53 0.98 -3.23 2.31
N VAL A 54 1.08 -1.93 2.06
CA VAL A 54 2.23 -1.27 1.45
C VAL A 54 2.65 -0.09 2.31
N PHE A 55 3.84 0.44 2.06
CA PHE A 55 4.35 1.68 2.64
C PHE A 55 4.65 2.67 1.52
N PHE A 56 4.60 3.96 1.86
CA PHE A 56 4.96 5.04 0.95
C PHE A 56 6.19 5.75 1.52
N VAL A 57 7.16 6.03 0.65
CA VAL A 57 8.33 6.83 0.99
C VAL A 57 8.42 7.96 -0.02
N ASP A 58 8.63 9.20 0.43
CA ASP A 58 8.74 10.35 -0.46
C ASP A 58 9.87 10.14 -1.47
N ASP A 59 9.58 10.40 -2.74
CA ASP A 59 10.60 10.38 -3.78
C ASP A 59 11.50 11.62 -3.63
N PRO A 60 12.81 11.46 -3.35
CA PRO A 60 13.73 12.58 -3.19
C PRO A 60 13.96 13.37 -4.48
N MET A 61 13.72 12.76 -5.65
CA MET A 61 13.88 13.39 -6.95
C MET A 61 12.61 14.10 -7.42
N HIS A 62 11.44 13.57 -7.07
CA HIS A 62 10.15 14.08 -7.53
C HIS A 62 9.21 14.44 -6.37
N ARG A 63 9.28 15.70 -5.95
CA ARG A 63 8.41 16.23 -4.90
C ARG A 63 6.93 16.01 -5.26
N GLY A 64 6.18 15.44 -4.31
CA GLY A 64 4.75 15.14 -4.48
C GLY A 64 4.47 13.70 -4.92
N TRP A 65 5.52 12.95 -5.29
CA TRP A 65 5.43 11.51 -5.55
C TRP A 65 5.99 10.72 -4.38
N SER A 66 5.46 9.52 -4.19
CA SER A 66 5.96 8.55 -3.22
C SER A 66 6.21 7.21 -3.88
N VAL A 67 7.32 6.56 -3.52
CA VAL A 67 7.64 5.18 -3.90
C VAL A 67 6.77 4.23 -3.08
N VAL A 68 6.15 3.26 -3.75
CA VAL A 68 5.38 2.20 -3.11
C VAL A 68 6.30 1.04 -2.74
N LEU A 69 6.40 0.73 -1.45
CA LEU A 69 7.16 -0.40 -0.93
C LEU A 69 6.23 -1.51 -0.47
N SER A 70 6.34 -2.68 -1.10
CA SER A 70 5.71 -3.91 -0.63
C SER A 70 6.66 -4.63 0.34
N MET A 71 6.21 -4.85 1.58
CA MET A 71 6.96 -5.74 2.46
C MET A 71 6.64 -7.20 2.11
N PRO A 72 7.62 -8.12 2.17
CA PRO A 72 7.31 -9.54 2.22
C PRO A 72 6.33 -9.77 3.37
N ASN A 73 5.37 -10.68 3.18
CA ASN A 73 4.48 -11.07 4.26
C ASN A 73 5.36 -11.46 5.46
N ARG A 74 5.19 -10.76 6.59
CA ARG A 74 5.68 -11.26 7.87
C ARG A 74 4.87 -12.52 8.17
N GLU A 75 5.32 -13.66 7.66
CA GLU A 75 5.10 -14.89 8.37
C GLU A 75 5.79 -14.70 9.72
N TYR A 76 5.01 -14.54 10.78
CA TYR A 76 5.52 -14.59 12.15
C TYR A 76 6.02 -16.03 12.40
N ASN A 77 7.18 -16.35 11.84
CA ASN A 77 8.02 -17.40 12.34
C ASN A 77 8.92 -16.74 13.37
N ASP A 78 8.53 -16.86 14.64
CA ASP A 78 9.35 -16.52 15.80
C ASP A 78 10.60 -17.41 15.80
N VAL A 79 11.57 -17.13 14.93
CA VAL A 79 12.91 -17.70 15.01
C VAL A 79 13.91 -16.58 14.74
N ILE A 80 14.56 -16.20 15.82
CA ILE A 80 15.69 -15.28 15.92
C ILE A 80 16.67 -15.52 14.77
N GLY A 81 16.89 -14.48 13.97
CA GLY A 81 17.93 -14.41 12.93
C GLY A 81 18.26 -12.95 12.70
N ALA A 82 19.23 -12.44 13.45
CA ALA A 82 19.60 -11.03 13.58
C ALA A 82 20.33 -10.45 12.34
N GLU A 83 19.89 -10.74 11.11
CA GLU A 83 20.59 -10.30 9.89
C GLU A 83 19.79 -9.39 8.95
N VAL A 84 18.50 -9.12 9.21
CA VAL A 84 17.68 -8.22 8.35
C VAL A 84 17.20 -6.96 9.08
N LEU A 85 17.54 -6.80 10.37
CA LEU A 85 17.16 -5.61 11.15
C LEU A 85 18.13 -4.43 10.99
N GLY A 86 19.23 -4.57 10.23
CA GLY A 86 20.27 -3.55 10.09
C GLY A 86 19.86 -2.32 9.27
N ASP A 87 18.93 -2.49 8.32
CA ASP A 87 18.70 -1.49 7.27
C ASP A 87 17.34 -0.77 7.37
N ILE A 88 16.50 -1.11 8.34
CA ILE A 88 15.24 -0.40 8.59
C ILE A 88 15.45 0.55 9.77
N ARG A 89 16.14 1.66 9.51
CA ARG A 89 16.06 2.85 10.37
C ARG A 89 14.77 3.58 10.04
N ILE A 90 13.79 3.46 10.92
CA ILE A 90 12.70 4.43 11.00
C ILE A 90 13.20 5.53 11.94
N GLU A 91 13.67 6.64 11.38
CA GLU A 91 13.72 7.92 12.09
C GLU A 91 12.32 8.52 12.17
#